data_AF-A0A7V6Q3S6-F1
#
_entry.id   AF-A0A7V6Q3S6-F1
#
_cell.length_a   1.000
_cell.length_b   1.000
_cell.length_c   1.000
_cell.angle_alpha   90.00
_cell.angle_beta   90.00
_cell.angle_gamma   90.00
#
_symmetry.space_group_name_H-M   'P 1'
#
loop_
_entity.id
_entity.type
_entity.pdbx_description
1 polymer ?
#
loop_
_entity_poly.entity_id
_entity_poly.type
_entity_poly.pdbx_seq_one_letter_code
_entity_poly.pdbx_strand_id
1 'polypeptide(L)'
;MPVGYDFRLYTYGPFAKGILDDLDYLSFLEAAKINTSDGKYEILPGDDSVIDYIYGKAKPFIDENKDIISRIVKEFGHLPAKSLELITTIHYIINDYKENNIDFTKKDISTLIHEIKPYFSEEEILDKINELEHEKFIEIL
;
A
#
# COMPACT_ATOMS: atom_id res chain seq x y z
N MET A 1 -6.72 9.60 -3.32
CA MET A 1 -5.79 10.75 -3.28
C MET A 1 -4.63 10.44 -4.21
N PRO A 2 -4.33 11.28 -5.22
CA PRO A 2 -3.21 11.04 -6.11
C PRO A 2 -1.89 11.33 -5.40
N VAL A 3 -1.01 10.33 -5.34
CA VAL A 3 0.35 10.45 -4.76
C VAL A 3 1.45 10.52 -5.83
N GLY A 4 1.08 10.42 -7.10
CA GLY A 4 2.00 10.61 -8.25
C GLY A 4 3.02 9.48 -8.48
N TYR A 5 2.95 8.38 -7.72
CA TYR A 5 3.84 7.24 -7.89
C TYR A 5 3.40 6.29 -9.01
N ASP A 6 4.38 5.80 -9.76
CA ASP A 6 4.22 4.75 -10.76
C ASP A 6 4.39 3.36 -10.10
N PHE A 7 3.27 2.76 -9.68
CA PHE A 7 3.26 1.43 -9.05
C PHE A 7 3.34 0.33 -10.09
N ARG A 8 4.15 -0.70 -9.81
CA ARG A 8 4.26 -1.91 -10.61
C ARG A 8 4.28 -3.13 -9.71
N LEU A 9 3.73 -4.25 -10.17
CA LEU A 9 3.74 -5.49 -9.39
C LEU A 9 5.19 -5.98 -9.17
N TYR A 10 5.54 -6.29 -7.92
CA TYR A 10 6.87 -6.74 -7.51
C TYR A 10 6.81 -7.88 -6.47
N THR A 11 7.98 -8.35 -6.03
CA THR A 11 8.15 -9.52 -5.16
C THR A 11 7.33 -9.50 -3.86
N TYR A 12 6.99 -8.32 -3.32
CA TYR A 12 6.21 -8.17 -2.08
C TYR A 12 4.89 -7.39 -2.27
N GLY A 13 4.41 -7.32 -3.50
CA GLY A 13 3.22 -6.57 -3.89
C GLY A 13 3.56 -5.38 -4.80
N PRO A 14 2.59 -4.50 -5.08
CA PRO A 14 2.80 -3.29 -5.86
C PRO A 14 3.87 -2.40 -5.21
N PHE A 15 4.87 -2.02 -5.99
CA PHE A 15 6.02 -1.24 -5.58
C PHE A 15 6.22 -0.06 -6.53
N ALA A 16 6.62 1.08 -5.97
CA ALA A 16 7.07 2.23 -6.74
C ALA A 16 8.45 2.67 -6.24
N LYS A 17 9.43 2.77 -7.15
CA LYS A 17 10.80 3.19 -6.81
C LYS A 17 10.84 4.56 -6.14
N GLY A 18 9.97 5.48 -6.57
CA GLY A 18 9.87 6.82 -6.01
C GLY A 18 9.62 6.83 -4.49
N ILE A 19 8.88 5.86 -3.95
CA ILE A 19 8.65 5.76 -2.50
C ILE A 19 9.97 5.45 -1.77
N LEU A 20 10.81 4.59 -2.33
CA LEU A 20 12.11 4.27 -1.73
C LEU A 20 13.07 5.46 -1.84
N ASP A 21 13.11 6.12 -3.00
CA ASP A 21 13.93 7.31 -3.20
C ASP A 21 13.53 8.44 -2.21
N ASP A 22 12.23 8.65 -1.98
CA ASP A 22 11.72 9.63 -1.04
C ASP A 22 11.99 9.23 0.42
N LEU A 23 11.90 7.94 0.76
CA LEU A 23 12.24 7.46 2.10
C LEU A 23 13.74 7.61 2.40
N ASP A 24 14.61 7.33 1.41
CA ASP A 24 16.06 7.56 1.50
C ASP A 24 16.37 9.05 1.68
N TYR A 25 15.65 9.93 0.96
CA TYR A 25 15.77 11.37 1.13
C TYR A 25 15.33 11.85 2.51
N LEU A 26 14.19 11.35 3.02
CA LEU A 26 13.73 11.62 4.38
C LEU A 26 14.72 11.13 5.43
N SER A 27 15.36 9.98 5.21
CA SER A 27 16.41 9.45 6.08
C SER A 27 17.65 10.33 6.06
N PHE A 28 18.08 10.78 4.88
CA PHE A 28 19.20 11.72 4.72
C PHE A 28 18.96 13.06 5.43
N LEU A 29 17.72 13.55 5.42
CA LEU A 29 17.32 14.76 6.14
C LEU A 29 17.16 14.55 7.66
N GLU A 30 17.34 13.33 8.16
CA GLU A 30 17.04 12.94 9.55
C GLU A 30 15.55 13.07 9.91
N ALA A 31 14.63 13.08 8.93
CA ALA A 31 13.19 13.09 9.15
C ALA A 31 12.59 11.71 9.43
N ALA A 32 13.28 10.65 8.96
CA ALA A 32 12.94 9.26 9.23
C ALA A 32 14.20 8.50 9.65
N LYS A 33 14.05 7.50 10.52
CA LYS A 33 15.12 6.55 10.86
C LYS A 33 14.73 5.20 10.29
N ILE A 34 15.63 4.61 9.51
CA ILE A 34 15.45 3.27 8.94
C ILE A 34 16.40 2.33 9.66
N ASN A 35 15.84 1.46 10.49
CA ASN A 35 16.60 0.39 11.13
C ASN A 35 16.45 -0.89 10.33
N THR A 36 17.57 -1.53 10.04
CA THR A 36 17.61 -2.87 9.45
C THR A 36 18.24 -3.83 10.45
N SER A 37 17.44 -4.74 11.02
CA SER A 37 17.92 -5.83 11.89
C SER A 37 17.24 -7.13 11.52
N ASP A 38 18.00 -8.23 11.46
CA ASP A 38 17.49 -9.58 11.21
C ASP A 38 16.60 -9.71 9.96
N GLY A 39 16.92 -8.96 8.90
CA GLY A 39 16.14 -8.94 7.66
C GLY A 39 14.79 -8.22 7.74
N LYS A 40 14.52 -7.50 8.84
CA LYS A 40 13.34 -6.64 9.02
C LYS A 40 13.71 -5.18 8.83
N TYR A 41 12.74 -4.42 8.33
CA TYR A 41 12.79 -2.97 8.25
C TYR A 41 11.87 -2.40 9.32
N GLU A 42 12.40 -1.44 10.07
CA GLU A 42 11.62 -0.62 10.99
C GLU A 42 11.84 0.85 10.60
N ILE A 43 10.74 1.54 10.31
CA ILE A 43 10.74 2.96 9.97
C ILE A 43 10.21 3.72 11.18
N LEU A 44 11.06 4.55 11.78
CA LEU A 44 10.77 5.34 12.96
C LEU A 44 10.80 6.84 12.64
N PRO A 45 10.10 7.67 13.42
CA PRO A 45 10.28 9.11 13.37
C PRO A 45 11.76 9.52 13.57
N GLY A 46 12.19 10.48 12.77
CA GLY A 46 13.50 11.11 12.83
C GLY A 46 13.67 12.12 13.98
N ASP A 47 14.27 13.27 13.67
CA ASP A 47 14.40 14.43 14.56
C ASP A 47 13.12 15.27 14.52
N ASP A 48 12.59 15.62 15.70
CA ASP A 48 11.33 16.36 15.85
C ASP A 48 11.37 17.72 15.15
N SER A 49 12.51 18.43 15.17
CA SER A 49 12.64 19.76 14.55
C SER A 49 12.60 19.70 13.03
N VAL A 50 13.16 18.63 12.45
CA VAL A 50 13.09 18.36 11.00
C VAL A 50 11.67 17.97 10.61
N ILE A 51 11.04 17.08 11.38
CA ILE A 51 9.65 16.66 11.16
C ILE A 51 8.72 17.87 11.20
N ASP A 52 8.84 18.74 12.20
CA ASP A 52 8.03 19.95 12.34
C ASP A 52 8.21 20.89 11.13
N TYR A 53 9.44 21.04 10.64
CA TYR A 53 9.72 21.82 9.43
C TYR A 53 9.04 21.24 8.19
N ILE A 54 9.18 19.92 7.95
CA ILE A 54 8.55 19.23 6.82
C ILE A 54 7.03 19.29 6.93
N TYR A 55 6.48 19.03 8.12
CA TYR A 55 5.05 19.13 8.39
C TYR A 55 4.54 20.54 8.10
N GLY A 56 5.27 21.59 8.50
CA GLY A 56 4.92 22.98 8.17
C GLY A 56 4.83 23.26 6.67
N LYS A 57 5.69 22.64 5.86
CA LYS A 57 5.65 22.75 4.38
C LYS A 57 4.51 21.94 3.77
N ALA A 58 4.25 20.74 4.30
CA ALA A 58 3.22 19.82 3.80
C ALA A 58 1.83 20.13 4.35
N LYS A 59 1.71 21.05 5.33
CA LYS A 59 0.49 21.32 6.07
C LYS A 59 -0.76 21.55 5.20
N PRO A 60 -0.72 22.35 4.12
CA PRO A 60 -1.90 22.52 3.27
C PRO A 60 -2.43 21.20 2.69
N PHE A 61 -1.52 20.35 2.18
CA PHE A 61 -1.88 19.05 1.61
C PHE A 61 -2.39 18.08 2.68
N ILE A 62 -1.73 18.05 3.86
CA ILE A 62 -2.13 17.19 4.97
C ILE A 62 -3.51 17.61 5.50
N ASP A 63 -3.76 18.91 5.67
CA ASP A 63 -5.04 19.41 6.15
C ASP A 63 -6.18 19.10 5.16
N GLU A 64 -5.93 19.28 3.86
CA GLU A 64 -6.89 18.95 2.79
C GLU A 64 -7.26 17.46 2.77
N ASN A 65 -6.30 16.58 3.09
CA ASN A 65 -6.47 15.12 2.99
C ASN A 65 -6.55 14.42 4.35
N LYS A 66 -6.70 15.16 5.45
CA LYS A 66 -6.54 14.65 6.82
C LYS A 66 -7.45 13.46 7.11
N ASP A 67 -8.72 13.55 6.71
CA ASP A 67 -9.71 12.51 6.96
C ASP A 67 -9.39 11.23 6.18
N ILE A 68 -8.92 11.36 4.94
CA ILE A 68 -8.51 10.24 4.08
C ILE A 68 -7.28 9.55 4.67
N ILE A 69 -6.25 10.33 5.05
CA ILE A 69 -5.02 9.80 5.65
C ILE A 69 -5.35 9.08 6.97
N SER A 70 -6.14 9.71 7.84
CA SER A 70 -6.53 9.14 9.13
C SER A 70 -7.32 7.84 8.96
N ARG A 71 -8.22 7.77 7.97
CA ARG A 71 -8.94 6.55 7.63
C ARG A 71 -7.97 5.45 7.17
N ILE A 72 -7.07 5.73 6.24
CA ILE A 72 -6.09 4.73 5.75
C ILE A 72 -5.26 4.16 6.89
N VAL A 73 -4.71 5.02 7.77
CA VAL A 73 -3.91 4.59 8.93
C VAL A 73 -4.75 3.75 9.90
N LYS A 74 -6.00 4.15 10.17
CA LYS A 74 -6.89 3.41 11.06
C LYS A 74 -7.23 2.02 10.52
N GLU A 75 -7.59 1.93 9.24
CA GLU A 75 -8.05 0.68 8.64
C GLU A 75 -6.90 -0.29 8.34
N PHE A 76 -5.73 0.21 7.91
CA PHE A 76 -4.63 -0.65 7.45
C PHE A 76 -3.37 -0.62 8.31
N GLY A 77 -3.17 0.41 9.14
CA GLY A 77 -1.88 0.64 9.83
C GLY A 77 -1.53 -0.40 10.90
N HIS A 78 -2.49 -1.20 11.34
CA HIS A 78 -2.28 -2.27 12.31
C HIS A 78 -2.03 -3.64 11.64
N LEU A 79 -2.17 -3.73 10.32
CA LEU A 79 -2.03 -4.98 9.59
C LEU A 79 -0.56 -5.33 9.36
N PRO A 80 -0.20 -6.62 9.41
CA PRO A 80 1.16 -7.05 9.10
C PRO A 80 1.46 -6.89 7.60
N ALA A 81 2.74 -6.79 7.25
CA ALA A 81 3.19 -6.62 5.87
C ALA A 81 2.61 -7.67 4.90
N LYS A 82 2.47 -8.94 5.33
CA LYS A 82 1.86 -10.01 4.52
C LYS A 82 0.39 -9.70 4.16
N SER A 83 -0.38 -9.14 5.10
CA SER A 83 -1.78 -8.75 4.85
C SER A 83 -1.87 -7.54 3.93
N LEU A 84 -0.99 -6.55 4.11
CA LEU A 84 -0.91 -5.38 3.23
C LEU A 84 -0.51 -5.78 1.80
N GLU A 85 0.44 -6.72 1.66
CA GLU A 85 0.81 -7.29 0.36
C GLU A 85 -0.41 -7.88 -0.36
N LEU A 86 -1.20 -8.72 0.32
CA LEU A 86 -2.37 -9.34 -0.30
C LEU A 86 -3.40 -8.29 -0.73
N ILE A 87 -3.74 -7.36 0.17
CA ILE A 87 -4.73 -6.29 -0.10
C ILE A 87 -4.30 -5.43 -1.28
N THR A 88 -3.05 -4.98 -1.29
CA THR A 88 -2.53 -4.12 -2.36
C THR A 88 -2.42 -4.88 -3.68
N THR A 89 -2.04 -6.15 -3.67
CA THR A 89 -2.01 -7.00 -4.87
C THR A 89 -3.40 -7.18 -5.48
N ILE A 90 -4.42 -7.48 -4.65
CA ILE A 90 -5.82 -7.57 -5.09
C ILE A 90 -6.26 -6.24 -5.73
N HIS A 91 -6.06 -5.13 -5.03
CA HIS A 91 -6.47 -3.81 -5.50
C HIS A 91 -5.77 -3.42 -6.82
N TYR A 92 -4.47 -3.72 -6.94
CA TYR A 92 -3.70 -3.44 -8.15
C TYR A 92 -4.22 -4.20 -9.36
N ILE A 93 -4.41 -5.52 -9.25
CA ILE A 93 -4.86 -6.36 -10.38
C ILE A 93 -6.27 -5.98 -10.80
N ILE A 94 -7.19 -5.76 -9.85
CA ILE A 94 -8.56 -5.34 -10.16
C ILE A 94 -8.57 -4.02 -10.93
N ASN A 95 -7.77 -3.04 -10.51
CA ASN A 95 -7.70 -1.76 -11.20
C ASN A 95 -7.03 -1.88 -12.57
N ASP A 96 -5.95 -2.66 -12.69
CA ASP A 96 -5.31 -2.94 -13.99
C ASP A 96 -6.31 -3.57 -14.98
N TYR A 97 -7.11 -4.54 -14.54
CA TYR A 97 -8.11 -5.17 -15.38
C TYR A 97 -9.23 -4.20 -15.79
N LYS A 98 -9.71 -3.38 -14.86
CA LYS A 98 -10.70 -2.32 -15.16
C LYS A 98 -10.17 -1.29 -16.15
N GLU A 99 -8.96 -0.79 -15.95
CA GLU A 99 -8.33 0.20 -16.82
C GLU A 99 -8.12 -0.33 -18.24
N ASN A 100 -7.86 -1.63 -18.36
CA ASN A 100 -7.69 -2.32 -19.65
C ASN A 100 -9.00 -2.92 -20.22
N ASN A 101 -10.16 -2.69 -19.58
CA ASN A 101 -11.47 -3.24 -19.97
C ASN A 101 -11.47 -4.77 -20.14
N ILE A 102 -10.78 -5.47 -19.24
CA ILE A 102 -10.75 -6.92 -19.17
C ILE A 102 -11.87 -7.37 -18.23
N ASP A 103 -12.75 -8.24 -18.69
CA ASP A 103 -13.78 -8.88 -17.84
C ASP A 103 -13.13 -9.91 -16.91
N PHE A 104 -13.58 -9.97 -15.66
CA PHE A 104 -13.06 -10.92 -14.68
C PHE A 104 -14.08 -11.29 -13.61
N THR A 105 -13.91 -12.48 -13.04
CA THR A 105 -14.59 -12.92 -11.84
C THR A 105 -13.65 -12.88 -10.63
N LYS A 106 -14.20 -12.95 -9.43
CA LYS A 106 -13.42 -13.15 -8.18
C LYS A 106 -12.51 -14.37 -8.28
N LYS A 107 -12.96 -15.42 -8.96
CA LYS A 107 -12.20 -16.66 -9.14
C LYS A 107 -10.98 -16.44 -10.04
N ASP A 108 -11.14 -15.69 -11.12
CA ASP A 108 -10.02 -15.37 -12.03
C ASP A 108 -8.92 -14.60 -11.30
N ILE A 109 -9.31 -13.58 -10.51
CA ILE A 109 -8.37 -12.80 -9.69
C ILE A 109 -7.68 -13.69 -8.65
N SER A 110 -8.43 -14.55 -7.98
CA SER A 110 -7.88 -15.46 -6.98
C SER A 110 -6.85 -16.44 -7.57
N THR A 111 -7.19 -17.08 -8.69
CA THR A 111 -6.28 -18.00 -9.37
C THR A 111 -5.03 -17.29 -9.87
N LEU A 112 -5.15 -16.10 -10.48
CA LEU A 112 -3.99 -15.33 -10.93
C LEU A 112 -3.06 -14.94 -9.77
N ILE A 113 -3.62 -14.45 -8.67
CA ILE A 113 -2.81 -14.08 -7.50
C ILE A 113 -2.12 -15.31 -6.93
N HIS A 114 -2.80 -16.46 -6.85
CA HIS A 114 -2.19 -17.70 -6.38
C HIS A 114 -1.03 -18.14 -7.29
N GLU A 115 -1.17 -18.03 -8.61
CA GLU A 115 -0.11 -18.36 -9.58
C GLU A 115 1.14 -17.47 -9.38
N ILE A 116 0.95 -16.18 -9.12
CA ILE A 116 2.05 -15.22 -8.91
C ILE A 116 2.60 -15.31 -7.48
N LYS A 117 1.76 -15.66 -6.50
CA LYS A 117 2.01 -15.64 -5.06
C LYS A 117 1.50 -16.93 -4.39
N PRO A 118 2.17 -18.07 -4.62
CA PRO A 118 1.66 -19.40 -4.25
C PRO A 118 1.52 -19.63 -2.73
N TYR A 119 2.03 -18.72 -1.89
CA TYR A 119 1.90 -18.76 -0.43
C TYR A 119 0.62 -18.11 0.12
N PHE A 120 -0.21 -17.53 -0.75
CA PHE A 120 -1.61 -17.22 -0.45
C PHE A 120 -2.48 -18.29 -1.09
N SER A 121 -3.36 -18.94 -0.34
CA SER A 121 -4.29 -19.90 -0.95
C SER A 121 -5.38 -19.18 -1.74
N GLU A 122 -5.94 -19.83 -2.76
CA GLU A 122 -7.07 -19.25 -3.51
C GLU A 122 -8.28 -18.94 -2.61
N GLU A 123 -8.50 -19.75 -1.56
CA GLU A 123 -9.54 -19.50 -0.55
C GLU A 123 -9.23 -18.24 0.27
N GLU A 124 -8.01 -18.09 0.78
CA GLU A 124 -7.56 -16.88 1.51
C GLU A 124 -7.73 -15.61 0.66
N ILE A 125 -7.42 -15.70 -0.63
CA ILE A 125 -7.56 -14.58 -1.56
C ILE A 125 -9.05 -14.25 -1.81
N LEU A 126 -9.89 -15.25 -2.03
CA LEU A 126 -11.34 -15.05 -2.24
C LEU A 126 -12.01 -14.44 -1.02
N ASP A 127 -11.70 -14.92 0.17
CA ASP A 127 -12.22 -14.37 1.42
C ASP A 127 -11.82 -12.91 1.57
N LYS A 128 -10.54 -12.58 1.28
CA LYS A 128 -10.07 -11.20 1.32
C LYS A 128 -10.75 -10.32 0.27
N ILE A 129 -11.00 -10.82 -0.93
CA ILE A 129 -11.77 -10.10 -1.96
C ILE A 129 -13.19 -9.78 -1.46
N ASN A 130 -13.88 -10.75 -0.86
CA ASN A 130 -15.23 -10.55 -0.32
C ASN A 130 -15.25 -9.51 0.81
N GLU A 131 -14.26 -9.54 1.70
CA GLU A 131 -14.09 -8.55 2.77
C GLU A 131 -13.90 -7.14 2.19
N LEU A 132 -12.95 -6.98 1.27
CA LEU A 132 -12.64 -5.67 0.66
C LEU A 132 -13.82 -5.10 -0.14
N GLU A 133 -14.61 -5.96 -0.81
CA GLU A 133 -15.82 -5.54 -1.51
C GLU A 133 -16.92 -5.11 -0.53
N HIS A 134 -17.15 -5.89 0.54
CA HIS A 134 -18.12 -5.54 1.59
C HIS A 134 -17.79 -4.21 2.27
N GLU A 135 -16.50 -3.95 2.50
CA GLU A 135 -15.99 -2.71 3.08
C GLU A 135 -15.87 -1.54 2.07
N LYS A 136 -16.19 -1.80 0.79
CA LYS A 136 -16.15 -0.83 -0.32
C LYS A 136 -14.76 -0.27 -0.59
N PHE A 137 -13.73 -1.10 -0.41
CA PHE A 137 -12.36 -0.79 -0.82
C PHE A 137 -12.07 -1.21 -2.27
N ILE A 138 -12.81 -2.19 -2.78
CA ILE A 138 -12.81 -2.58 -4.18
C ILE A 138 -14.26 -2.68 -4.68
N GLU A 139 -14.43 -2.69 -6.00
CA GLU A 139 -15.71 -2.93 -6.65
C GLU A 139 -15.48 -3.99 -7.73
N ILE A 140 -16.31 -5.02 -7.78
CA ILE A 140 -16.29 -6.04 -8.83
C ILE A 140 -17.60 -5.90 -9.60
N LEU A 141 -17.51 -5.85 -10.93
CA LEU A 141 -18.66 -5.65 -11.83
C LEU A 141 -19.44 -6.95 -12.03
#